data_AF-A0A2V8TEB0-F1
#
_entry.id   AF-A0A2V8TEB0-F1
#
_cell.length_a   1.000
_cell.length_b   1.000
_cell.length_c   1.000
_cell.angle_alpha   90.00
_cell.angle_beta   90.00
_cell.angle_gamma   90.00
#
_symmetry.space_group_name_H-M   'P 1'
#
loop_
_entity.id
_entity.type
_entity.pdbx_description
1 polymer ?
#
loop_
_entity_poly.entity_id
_entity_poly.type
_entity_poly.pdbx_seq_one_letter_code
_entity_poly.pdbx_strand_id
1 'polypeptide(L)'
;MMPTTGIDIVERIRKAQDLQSYRETHWKGSFGDYLAIVQQNPKVTRGAFQRIYDMILSTGVTEYYDSKKKVLHYHFFDDRGGRDAVFGLDIPLMKMVNIFKSAAHRYGTEKRVLLLHGPVGSSKSTIVRLLKKGFEDYSRTPEGALFSFSWVMSLER
;
A
#
# COMPACT_ATOMS: atom_id res chain seq x y z
N MET A 1 -29.12 -30.69 -8.85
CA MET A 1 -27.98 -30.18 -8.06
C MET A 1 -26.90 -31.25 -8.13
N MET A 2 -25.87 -31.06 -8.95
CA MET A 2 -24.79 -32.05 -9.09
C MET A 2 -23.99 -32.11 -7.79
N PRO A 3 -23.60 -33.31 -7.31
CA PRO A 3 -22.80 -33.44 -6.10
C PRO A 3 -21.40 -32.89 -6.35
N THR A 4 -20.98 -31.91 -5.56
CA THR A 4 -19.61 -31.38 -5.60
C THR A 4 -18.65 -32.49 -5.17
N THR A 5 -17.85 -33.00 -6.09
CA THR A 5 -16.92 -34.10 -5.81
C THR A 5 -15.73 -33.57 -5.01
N GLY A 6 -15.04 -34.42 -4.24
CA GLY A 6 -13.82 -34.02 -3.52
C GLY A 6 -12.74 -33.42 -4.45
N ILE A 7 -12.72 -33.86 -5.71
CA ILE A 7 -11.86 -33.33 -6.78
C ILE A 7 -12.22 -31.88 -7.12
N ASP A 8 -13.51 -31.52 -7.21
CA ASP A 8 -13.95 -30.15 -7.47
C ASP A 8 -13.56 -29.19 -6.34
N ILE A 9 -13.57 -29.67 -5.08
CA ILE A 9 -13.14 -28.90 -3.91
C ILE A 9 -11.63 -28.66 -3.98
N VAL A 10 -10.84 -29.69 -4.26
CA VAL A 10 -9.37 -29.58 -4.39
C VAL A 10 -8.99 -28.68 -5.57
N GLU A 11 -9.70 -28.78 -6.70
CA GLU A 11 -9.46 -27.94 -7.86
C GLU A 11 -9.84 -26.47 -7.61
N ARG A 12 -10.93 -26.22 -6.88
CA ARG A 12 -11.30 -24.87 -6.40
C ARG A 12 -10.28 -24.29 -5.42
N ILE A 13 -9.78 -25.09 -4.47
CA ILE A 13 -8.73 -24.66 -3.54
C ILE A 13 -7.44 -24.33 -4.30
N ARG A 14 -7.07 -25.14 -5.30
CA ARG A 14 -5.90 -24.89 -6.15
C ARG A 14 -6.06 -23.65 -7.04
N LYS A 15 -7.25 -23.39 -7.59
CA LYS A 15 -7.56 -22.16 -8.34
C LYS A 15 -7.64 -20.93 -7.44
N ALA A 16 -8.05 -21.10 -6.18
CA ALA A 16 -8.05 -20.04 -5.17
C ALA A 16 -6.64 -19.74 -4.62
N GLN A 17 -5.71 -20.69 -4.70
CA GLN A 17 -4.29 -20.44 -4.47
C GLN A 17 -3.68 -19.83 -5.73
N ASP A 18 -3.57 -18.50 -5.75
CA ASP A 18 -2.73 -17.81 -6.73
C ASP A 18 -1.26 -18.16 -6.47
N LEU A 19 -0.83 -19.29 -7.05
CA LEU A 19 0.52 -19.83 -6.95
C LEU A 19 1.57 -18.84 -7.46
N GLN A 20 1.20 -17.94 -8.39
CA GLN A 20 2.09 -16.93 -8.92
C GLN A 20 2.28 -15.80 -7.91
N SER A 21 1.20 -15.22 -7.38
CA SER A 21 1.28 -14.23 -6.29
C SER A 21 1.98 -14.79 -5.06
N TYR A 22 1.76 -16.07 -4.74
CA TYR A 22 2.50 -16.74 -3.66
C TYR A 22 4.00 -16.80 -3.94
N ARG A 23 4.43 -17.21 -5.14
CA ARG A 23 5.85 -17.25 -5.53
C ARG A 23 6.50 -15.87 -5.52
N GLU A 24 5.81 -14.86 -6.00
CA GLU A 24 6.29 -13.47 -6.01
C GLU A 24 6.45 -12.91 -4.59
N THR A 25 5.49 -13.19 -3.69
CA THR A 25 5.56 -12.77 -2.28
C THR A 25 6.65 -13.51 -1.48
N HIS A 26 7.05 -14.71 -1.92
CA HIS A 26 8.02 -15.56 -1.21
C HIS A 26 9.38 -15.66 -1.93
N TRP A 27 9.70 -14.70 -2.79
CA TRP A 27 10.97 -14.67 -3.48
C TRP A 27 12.15 -14.72 -2.50
N LYS A 28 13.14 -15.56 -2.82
CA LYS A 28 14.43 -15.63 -2.14
C LYS A 28 15.52 -15.70 -3.20
N GLY A 29 16.60 -14.97 -2.97
CA GLY A 29 17.74 -14.95 -3.86
C GLY A 29 18.98 -14.38 -3.17
N SER A 30 20.08 -14.40 -3.89
CA SER A 30 21.31 -13.74 -3.46
C SER A 30 21.18 -12.22 -3.54
N PHE A 31 22.14 -11.50 -2.95
CA PHE A 31 22.24 -10.07 -3.13
C PHE A 31 22.47 -9.68 -4.62
N GLY A 32 23.17 -10.52 -5.38
CA GLY A 32 23.37 -10.32 -6.82
C GLY A 32 22.04 -10.36 -7.60
N ASP A 33 21.16 -11.30 -7.26
CA ASP A 33 19.83 -11.41 -7.87
C ASP A 33 18.98 -10.17 -7.53
N TYR A 34 19.07 -9.68 -6.29
CA TYR A 34 18.42 -8.43 -5.90
C TYR A 34 18.95 -7.22 -6.69
N LEU A 35 20.26 -7.12 -6.92
CA LEU A 35 20.83 -6.04 -7.74
C LEU A 35 20.32 -6.09 -9.19
N ALA A 36 20.13 -7.29 -9.75
CA ALA A 36 19.52 -7.43 -11.07
C ALA A 36 18.06 -6.92 -11.09
N ILE A 37 17.28 -7.20 -10.03
CA ILE A 37 15.92 -6.64 -9.87
C ILE A 37 15.98 -5.12 -9.79
N VAL A 38 16.92 -4.55 -9.03
CA VAL A 38 17.08 -3.09 -8.91
C VAL A 38 17.43 -2.44 -10.25
N GLN A 39 18.28 -3.08 -11.07
CA GLN A 39 18.61 -2.59 -12.41
C GLN A 39 17.39 -2.60 -13.34
N GLN A 40 16.56 -3.65 -13.29
CA GLN A 40 15.36 -3.77 -14.11
C GLN A 40 14.24 -2.83 -13.63
N ASN A 41 14.07 -2.70 -12.32
CA ASN A 41 13.04 -1.89 -11.70
C ASN A 41 13.60 -1.11 -10.49
N PRO A 42 14.17 0.09 -10.72
CA PRO A 42 14.70 0.92 -9.63
C PRO A 42 13.66 1.31 -8.57
N LYS A 43 12.35 1.22 -8.89
CA LYS A 43 11.26 1.57 -7.96
C LYS A 43 11.23 0.68 -6.71
N VAL A 44 11.87 -0.49 -6.73
CA VAL A 44 12.00 -1.35 -5.53
C VAL A 44 12.86 -0.71 -4.43
N THR A 45 13.67 0.30 -4.78
CA THR A 45 14.52 1.04 -3.82
C THR A 45 13.81 2.24 -3.17
N ARG A 46 12.53 2.48 -3.48
CA ARG A 46 11.77 3.59 -2.92
C ARG A 46 11.68 3.52 -1.40
N GLY A 47 11.77 4.69 -0.77
CA GLY A 47 11.57 4.85 0.67
C GLY A 47 10.10 4.76 1.08
N ALA A 48 9.85 4.69 2.39
CA ALA A 48 8.50 4.55 2.95
C ALA A 48 7.53 5.65 2.49
N PHE A 49 7.97 6.92 2.47
CA PHE A 49 7.12 8.04 2.04
C PHE A 49 6.76 7.99 0.56
N GLN A 50 7.71 7.61 -0.30
CA GLN A 50 7.44 7.40 -1.73
C GLN A 50 6.40 6.30 -1.91
N ARG A 51 6.55 5.17 -1.20
CA ARG A 51 5.60 4.05 -1.27
C ARG A 51 4.20 4.42 -0.79
N ILE A 52 4.09 5.14 0.34
CA ILE A 52 2.78 5.61 0.83
C ILE A 52 2.14 6.58 -0.17
N TYR A 53 2.92 7.51 -0.73
CA TYR A 53 2.41 8.46 -1.70
C TYR A 53 1.91 7.74 -2.97
N ASP A 54 2.73 6.86 -3.53
CA ASP A 54 2.39 6.11 -4.75
C ASP A 54 1.21 5.16 -4.53
N MET A 55 1.10 4.55 -3.35
CA MET A 55 -0.06 3.76 -2.93
C MET A 55 -1.36 4.57 -2.91
N ILE A 56 -1.33 5.80 -2.38
CA ILE A 56 -2.52 6.65 -2.33
C ILE A 56 -2.93 7.06 -3.75
N LEU A 57 -1.96 7.29 -4.64
CA LEU A 57 -2.24 7.68 -6.02
C LEU A 57 -2.69 6.50 -6.90
N SER A 58 -2.30 5.26 -6.58
CA SER A 58 -2.61 4.09 -7.41
C SER A 58 -4.11 3.78 -7.47
N THR A 59 -4.88 4.22 -6.48
CA THR A 59 -6.35 4.08 -6.47
C THR A 59 -7.08 5.13 -7.31
N GLY A 60 -6.36 6.12 -7.84
CA GLY A 60 -6.91 7.24 -8.61
C GLY A 60 -7.21 8.47 -7.77
N VAL A 61 -7.28 9.61 -8.48
CA VAL A 61 -7.57 10.93 -7.91
C VAL A 61 -8.52 11.66 -8.85
N THR A 62 -9.55 12.28 -8.29
CA THR A 62 -10.46 13.17 -9.02
C THR A 62 -10.28 14.60 -8.56
N GLU A 63 -10.54 15.52 -9.47
CA GLU A 63 -10.44 16.95 -9.22
C GLU A 63 -11.81 17.60 -9.33
N TYR A 64 -12.15 18.43 -8.35
CA TYR A 64 -13.37 19.23 -8.37
C TYR A 64 -13.13 20.63 -7.79
N TYR A 65 -14.09 21.52 -8.01
CA TYR A 65 -14.04 22.88 -7.48
C TYR A 65 -15.06 23.06 -6.37
N ASP A 66 -14.59 23.40 -5.17
CA ASP A 66 -15.43 23.86 -4.06
C ASP A 66 -15.14 25.33 -3.81
N SER A 67 -16.16 26.18 -3.93
CA SER A 67 -16.05 27.61 -3.59
C SER A 67 -14.87 28.31 -4.27
N LYS A 68 -14.65 28.00 -5.56
CA LYS A 68 -13.54 28.45 -6.43
C LYS A 68 -12.15 27.92 -6.05
N LYS A 69 -12.04 27.01 -5.10
CA LYS A 69 -10.80 26.31 -4.76
C LYS A 69 -10.77 24.96 -5.46
N LYS A 70 -9.63 24.65 -6.08
CA LYS A 70 -9.33 23.34 -6.64
C LYS A 70 -9.09 22.35 -5.49
N VAL A 71 -9.89 21.30 -5.42
CA VAL A 71 -9.82 20.24 -4.42
C VAL A 71 -9.53 18.92 -5.12
N LEU A 72 -8.60 18.15 -4.55
CA LEU A 72 -8.28 16.80 -5.00
C LEU A 72 -8.92 15.80 -4.05
N HIS A 73 -9.69 14.89 -4.62
CA HIS A 73 -10.30 13.77 -3.93
C HIS A 73 -9.50 12.50 -4.20
N TYR A 74 -8.99 11.89 -3.15
CA TYR A 74 -8.17 10.68 -3.24
C TYR A 74 -9.04 9.46 -2.98
N HIS A 75 -9.29 8.67 -4.03
CA HIS A 75 -10.14 7.48 -3.95
C HIS A 75 -9.60 6.40 -2.99
N PHE A 76 -8.35 6.52 -2.56
CA PHE A 76 -7.76 5.66 -1.54
C PHE A 76 -8.56 5.67 -0.22
N PHE A 77 -9.11 6.83 0.14
CA PHE A 77 -9.88 7.02 1.36
C PHE A 77 -11.38 6.74 1.20
N ASP A 78 -11.78 6.35 -0.01
CA ASP A 78 -13.14 5.88 -0.28
C ASP A 78 -13.33 4.48 0.31
N ASP A 79 -14.57 4.03 0.17
CA ASP A 79 -15.03 2.80 0.77
C ASP A 79 -14.34 1.56 0.21
N ARG A 80 -13.58 0.87 1.07
CA ARG A 80 -13.02 -0.46 0.81
C ARG A 80 -14.02 -1.57 1.18
N GLY A 81 -15.18 -1.55 0.53
CA GLY A 81 -16.21 -2.58 0.67
C GLY A 81 -17.10 -2.44 1.92
N GLY A 82 -17.71 -1.28 2.11
CA GLY A 82 -18.78 -0.95 3.06
C GLY A 82 -18.36 -0.49 4.46
N ARG A 83 -17.06 -0.40 4.78
CA ARG A 83 -16.63 -0.50 6.19
C ARG A 83 -16.03 0.76 6.78
N ASP A 84 -15.28 1.54 6.01
CA ASP A 84 -14.25 2.41 6.61
C ASP A 84 -13.97 3.70 5.82
N ALA A 85 -14.92 4.16 4.99
CA ALA A 85 -14.76 5.35 4.17
C ALA A 85 -14.63 6.65 4.99
N VAL A 86 -13.86 7.59 4.47
CA VAL A 86 -13.66 8.92 5.07
C VAL A 86 -14.27 9.99 4.18
N PHE A 87 -15.38 10.56 4.62
CA PHE A 87 -16.11 11.59 3.87
C PHE A 87 -15.88 12.99 4.44
N GLY A 88 -15.97 14.01 3.57
CA GLY A 88 -15.96 15.42 3.97
C GLY A 88 -14.61 15.95 4.47
N LEU A 89 -13.52 15.18 4.31
CA LEU A 89 -12.18 15.55 4.76
C LEU A 89 -11.18 15.76 3.62
N ASP A 90 -11.64 16.02 2.39
CA ASP A 90 -10.76 16.16 1.23
C ASP A 90 -9.66 17.20 1.43
N ILE A 91 -9.98 18.40 1.93
CA ILE A 91 -8.99 19.45 2.18
C ILE A 91 -7.94 19.02 3.24
N PRO A 92 -8.32 18.51 4.42
CA PRO A 92 -7.37 17.89 5.36
C PRO A 92 -6.53 16.77 4.76
N LEU A 93 -7.15 15.85 4.00
CA LEU A 93 -6.47 14.73 3.36
C LEU A 93 -5.47 15.23 2.31
N MET A 94 -5.80 16.24 1.50
CA MET A 94 -4.87 16.91 0.60
C MET A 94 -3.65 17.46 1.32
N LYS A 95 -3.83 18.14 2.46
CA LYS A 95 -2.71 18.65 3.26
C LYS A 95 -1.82 17.51 3.74
N MET A 96 -2.41 16.42 4.23
CA MET A 96 -1.66 15.24 4.65
C MET A 96 -0.91 14.57 3.50
N VAL A 97 -1.56 14.36 2.34
CA VAL A 97 -0.93 13.75 1.17
C VAL A 97 0.20 14.63 0.64
N ASN A 98 0.09 15.96 0.72
CA ASN A 98 1.17 16.88 0.36
C ASN A 98 2.40 16.76 1.29
N ILE A 99 2.21 16.36 2.55
CA ILE A 99 3.31 16.06 3.47
C ILE A 99 4.04 14.79 2.98
N PHE A 100 3.31 13.74 2.61
CA PHE A 100 3.91 12.54 2.03
C PHE A 100 4.62 12.81 0.71
N LYS A 101 4.03 13.63 -0.18
CA LYS A 101 4.67 14.08 -1.41
C LYS A 101 5.99 14.80 -1.13
N SER A 102 5.99 15.76 -0.20
CA SER A 102 7.20 16.50 0.18
C SER A 102 8.28 15.61 0.78
N ALA A 103 7.89 14.65 1.63
CA ALA A 103 8.80 13.68 2.22
C ALA A 103 9.33 12.66 1.19
N ALA A 104 8.51 12.29 0.20
CA ALA A 104 8.90 11.43 -0.92
C ALA A 104 10.00 12.06 -1.78
N HIS A 105 10.01 13.40 -1.89
CA HIS A 105 11.06 14.17 -2.57
C HIS A 105 12.24 14.56 -1.67
N ARG A 106 12.28 14.12 -0.40
CA ARG A 106 13.35 14.39 0.57
C ARG A 106 13.60 15.88 0.85
N TYR A 107 12.54 16.68 0.88
CA TYR A 107 12.63 18.10 1.23
C TYR A 107 12.72 18.38 2.75
N GLY A 108 13.23 17.43 3.55
CA GLY A 108 13.39 17.54 5.00
C GLY A 108 12.11 17.27 5.82
N THR A 109 11.00 16.97 5.15
CA THR A 109 9.72 16.63 5.81
C THR A 109 9.73 15.20 6.36
N GLU A 110 10.61 14.34 5.84
CA GLU A 110 10.76 12.94 6.25
C GLU A 110 11.24 12.75 7.70
N LYS A 111 11.77 13.81 8.33
CA LYS A 111 12.25 13.81 9.72
C LYS A 111 11.23 14.36 10.73
N ARG A 112 10.01 14.69 10.29
CA ARG A 112 8.99 15.34 11.12
C ARG A 112 7.96 14.33 11.63
N VAL A 113 7.47 14.55 12.85
CA VAL A 113 6.33 13.81 13.40
C VAL A 113 5.04 14.44 12.89
N LEU A 114 4.18 13.62 12.26
CA LEU A 114 2.85 14.05 11.84
C LEU A 114 1.84 13.79 12.96
N LEU A 115 1.29 14.85 13.55
CA LEU A 115 0.22 14.76 14.55
C LEU A 115 -1.14 15.04 13.90
N LEU A 116 -2.01 14.03 13.89
CA LEU A 116 -3.41 14.22 13.52
C LEU A 116 -4.19 14.69 14.76
N HIS A 117 -4.53 15.97 14.82
CA HIS A 117 -5.32 16.54 15.90
C HIS A 117 -6.72 16.95 15.41
N GLY A 118 -7.72 16.92 16.29
CA GLY A 118 -9.10 17.27 15.96
C GLY A 118 -10.10 16.71 16.97
N PRO A 119 -11.38 17.12 16.90
CA PRO A 119 -12.43 16.66 17.82
C PRO A 119 -12.68 15.15 17.73
N VAL A 120 -13.36 14.58 18.73
CA VAL A 120 -13.77 13.17 18.69
C VAL A 120 -14.66 12.94 17.47
N GLY A 121 -14.53 11.78 16.82
CA GLY A 121 -15.29 11.45 15.60
C GLY A 121 -14.71 12.00 14.29
N SER A 122 -13.59 12.74 14.30
CA SER A 122 -12.99 13.31 13.09
C SER A 122 -12.16 12.33 12.23
N SER A 123 -12.49 11.04 12.23
CA SER A 123 -11.87 9.98 11.42
C SER A 123 -10.34 9.78 11.53
N LYS A 124 -9.66 10.34 12.54
CA LYS A 124 -8.18 10.24 12.71
C LYS A 124 -7.69 8.79 12.74
N SER A 125 -8.27 7.96 13.60
CA SER A 125 -7.90 6.55 13.72
C SER A 125 -8.29 5.76 12.47
N THR A 126 -9.41 6.12 11.83
CA THR A 126 -9.87 5.55 10.56
C THR A 126 -8.83 5.77 9.46
N ILE A 127 -8.34 7.01 9.30
CA ILE A 127 -7.29 7.37 8.34
C ILE A 127 -6.02 6.56 8.59
N VAL A 128 -5.54 6.50 9.83
CA VAL A 128 -4.33 5.73 10.18
C VAL A 128 -4.52 4.24 9.90
N ARG A 129 -5.70 3.68 10.21
CA ARG A 129 -6.01 2.27 9.94
C ARG A 129 -6.08 2.00 8.43
N LEU A 130 -6.68 2.89 7.64
CA LEU A 130 -6.72 2.79 6.17
C LEU A 130 -5.31 2.82 5.57
N LEU A 131 -4.45 3.73 6.03
CA LEU A 131 -3.06 3.79 5.57
C LEU A 131 -2.31 2.49 5.89
N LYS A 132 -2.46 1.94 7.10
CA LYS A 132 -1.83 0.66 7.50
C LYS A 132 -2.30 -0.51 6.63
N LYS A 133 -3.62 -0.70 6.50
CA LYS A 133 -4.21 -1.77 5.70
C LYS A 133 -3.87 -1.61 4.22
N GLY A 134 -3.99 -0.39 3.70
CA GLY A 134 -3.64 -0.08 2.32
C GLY A 134 -2.18 -0.38 2.01
N PHE A 135 -1.28 -0.12 2.96
CA PHE A 135 0.14 -0.42 2.77
C PHE A 135 0.43 -1.91 2.78
N GLU A 136 -0.29 -2.68 3.60
CA GLU A 136 -0.25 -4.14 3.58
C GLU A 136 -0.78 -4.72 2.26
N ASP A 137 -1.87 -4.17 1.73
CA ASP A 137 -2.42 -4.63 0.45
C ASP A 137 -1.50 -4.23 -0.72
N TYR A 138 -0.99 -3.00 -0.70
CA TYR A 138 -0.11 -2.49 -1.75
C TYR A 138 1.21 -3.25 -1.81
N SER A 139 1.78 -3.65 -0.67
CA SER A 139 3.04 -4.41 -0.65
C SER A 139 2.95 -5.78 -1.32
N ARG A 140 1.73 -6.30 -1.52
CA ARG A 140 1.45 -7.54 -2.24
C ARG A 140 1.33 -7.35 -3.75
N THR A 141 1.32 -6.11 -4.25
CA THR A 141 1.33 -5.83 -5.69
C THR A 141 2.76 -5.73 -6.23
N PRO A 142 2.99 -5.99 -7.53
CA PRO A 142 4.30 -5.80 -8.15
C PRO A 142 4.85 -4.38 -7.97
N GLU A 143 3.97 -3.38 -8.00
CA GLU A 143 4.34 -1.98 -7.78
C GLU A 143 4.71 -1.71 -6.33
N GLY A 144 4.11 -2.38 -5.35
CA GLY A 144 4.44 -2.19 -3.94
C GLY A 144 5.52 -3.11 -3.39
N ALA A 145 6.09 -4.00 -4.22
CA ALA A 145 7.06 -5.02 -3.82
C ALA A 145 8.16 -4.50 -2.87
N LEU A 146 8.36 -5.25 -1.79
CA LEU A 146 9.31 -4.97 -0.72
C LEU A 146 10.24 -6.17 -0.55
N PHE A 147 11.53 -5.90 -0.44
CA PHE A 147 12.55 -6.91 -0.20
C PHE A 147 13.22 -6.64 1.14
N SER A 148 13.52 -7.71 1.86
CA SER A 148 14.28 -7.68 3.10
C SER A 148 15.36 -8.74 3.05
N PHE A 149 16.43 -8.55 3.81
CA PHE A 149 17.42 -9.59 4.01
C PHE A 149 16.94 -10.58 5.08
N SER A 150 17.39 -11.82 4.97
CA SER A 150 17.23 -12.86 5.97
C SER A 150 18.57 -13.53 6.22
N TRP A 151 18.89 -13.80 7.48
CA TRP A 151 20.10 -14.53 7.85
C TRP A 151 19.84 -16.03 7.78
N VAL A 152 20.67 -16.75 7.03
CA VAL A 152 20.68 -18.22 7.03
C VAL A 152 21.73 -18.66 8.03
N MET A 153 21.29 -19.02 9.24
CA MET A 153 22.19 -19.62 10.23
C MET A 153 22.38 -21.09 9.87
N SER A 154 23.56 -21.50 9.44
CA SER A 154 23.90 -22.91 9.38
C SER A 154 24.09 -23.41 10.81
N LEU A 155 23.11 -24.15 11.32
CA LEU A 155 23.31 -24.97 12.52
C LEU A 155 24.16 -26.17 12.11
N GLU A 156 25.48 -26.00 12.10
CA GLU A 156 26.39 -27.14 12.10
C GLU A 156 26.22 -27.87 13.43
N ARG A 157 25.95 -29.17 13.36
CA ARG A 157 26.02 -30.12 14.47
C ARG A 157 27.31 -30.90 14.37
#